data_AF-A0A418DCZ1-F1
#
_entry.id   AF-A0A418DCZ1-F1
#
_cell.length_a   1.000
_cell.length_b   1.000
_cell.length_c   1.000
_cell.angle_alpha   90.00
_cell.angle_beta   90.00
_cell.angle_gamma   90.00
#
_symmetry.space_group_name_H-M   'P 1'
#
loop_
_entity.id
_entity.type
_entity.pdbx_description
1 polymer ?
#
loop_
_entity_poly.entity_id
_entity_poly.type
_entity_poly.pdbx_seq_one_letter_code
_entity_poly.pdbx_strand_id
1 'polypeptide(L)'
;MVHHCPHVSCLMCLPISSSVTVLGSVTRDTIFLRVYDSRYISHMVLVMSFATAYASTAISQLQQRGVLASTIACAFPAVSSVVMLVFWGVLIHVPALVHVTSILLYMWVEISGQLLAQQFWDTCSGAFNVTESKQYFGAITFGSTIGTLFASFGLIPIMRTYDVSTEGTLVVVALLQATIGLSMLVVTPIPPPRGGPPTSVISEIQRRSYLKHVCFFEFGATVARVFVDYSTLAILGQYPEATVKAALGSINGVQSFLMMPLQVVAGPLFTYFGVMYGISTLPLAVLLFGVTTYMSS
;
A
#
# COMPACT_ATOMS: atom_id res chain seq x y z
N MET A 1 -9.32 33.42 -0.03
CA MET A 1 -8.76 32.20 -0.67
C MET A 1 -7.74 31.63 0.30
N VAL A 2 -8.10 30.55 0.99
CA VAL A 2 -7.24 29.94 2.01
C VAL A 2 -6.08 29.27 1.27
N HIS A 3 -4.86 29.78 1.44
CA HIS A 3 -3.64 29.07 1.06
C HIS A 3 -3.57 27.81 1.93
N HIS A 4 -4.10 26.68 1.42
CA HIS A 4 -3.95 25.40 2.08
C HIS A 4 -2.52 24.91 1.89
N CYS A 5 -1.85 24.69 3.03
CA CYS A 5 -0.45 24.31 3.08
C CYS A 5 -0.32 22.86 2.55
N PRO A 6 0.44 22.59 1.48
CA PRO A 6 0.57 21.25 0.88
C PRO A 6 1.10 20.21 1.89
N HIS A 7 1.77 20.67 2.95
CA HIS A 7 2.22 19.86 4.07
C HIS A 7 1.08 19.17 4.84
N VAL A 8 -0.03 19.87 5.11
CA VAL A 8 -1.14 19.33 5.91
C VAL A 8 -1.92 18.28 5.11
N SER A 9 -2.07 18.51 3.82
CA SER A 9 -2.76 17.59 2.91
C SER A 9 -2.02 16.27 2.75
N CYS A 10 -0.69 16.31 2.59
CA CYS A 10 0.12 15.08 2.53
C CYS A 10 0.08 14.31 3.87
N LEU A 11 0.10 15.04 4.99
CA LEU A 11 0.03 14.45 6.33
C LEU A 11 -1.34 13.77 6.60
N MET A 12 -2.44 14.29 6.06
CA MET A 12 -3.78 13.73 6.22
C MET A 12 -4.11 12.61 5.22
N CYS A 13 -3.64 12.71 3.97
CA CYS A 13 -3.98 11.73 2.92
C CYS A 13 -3.27 10.39 3.10
N LEU A 14 -2.03 10.37 3.59
CA LEU A 14 -1.26 9.14 3.72
C LEU A 14 -1.80 8.16 4.78
N PRO A 15 -2.19 8.60 5.99
CA PRO A 15 -2.84 7.71 6.96
C PRO A 15 -4.11 7.06 6.40
N ILE A 16 -4.93 7.84 5.68
CA ILE A 16 -6.18 7.35 5.10
C ILE A 16 -5.89 6.35 3.97
N SER A 17 -4.95 6.65 3.09
CA SER A 17 -4.50 5.74 2.01
C SER A 17 -3.92 4.44 2.56
N SER A 18 -3.15 4.52 3.64
CA SER A 18 -2.57 3.34 4.30
C SER A 18 -3.65 2.49 4.96
N SER A 19 -4.66 3.14 5.57
CA SER A 19 -5.82 2.47 6.15
C SER A 19 -6.64 1.74 5.08
N VAL A 20 -6.87 2.38 3.94
CA VAL A 20 -7.54 1.81 2.75
C VAL A 20 -6.79 0.57 2.26
N THR A 21 -5.47 0.64 2.17
CA THR A 21 -4.64 -0.45 1.65
C THR A 21 -4.69 -1.67 2.57
N VAL A 22 -4.53 -1.47 3.89
CA VAL A 22 -4.60 -2.56 4.87
C VAL A 22 -6.01 -3.16 4.95
N LEU A 23 -7.04 -2.32 5.04
CA LEU A 23 -8.40 -2.81 5.14
C LEU A 23 -8.83 -3.53 3.84
N GLY A 24 -8.39 -3.02 2.69
CA GLY A 24 -8.57 -3.63 1.38
C GLY A 24 -7.89 -5.00 1.28
N SER A 25 -6.60 -5.10 1.65
CA SER A 25 -5.86 -6.37 1.58
C SER A 25 -6.45 -7.42 2.52
N VAL A 26 -6.75 -7.06 3.77
CA VAL A 26 -7.40 -7.97 4.73
C VAL A 26 -8.75 -8.46 4.20
N THR A 27 -9.58 -7.56 3.68
CA THR A 27 -10.92 -7.90 3.15
C THR A 27 -10.81 -8.81 1.94
N ARG A 28 -9.91 -8.48 1.02
CA ARG A 28 -9.63 -9.30 -0.16
C ARG A 28 -9.17 -10.69 0.22
N ASP A 29 -8.17 -10.82 1.08
CA ASP A 29 -7.57 -12.10 1.44
C ASP A 29 -8.61 -12.99 2.16
N THR A 30 -9.46 -12.37 2.98
CA THR A 30 -10.60 -13.04 3.63
C THR A 30 -11.63 -13.54 2.60
N ILE A 31 -12.01 -12.73 1.62
CA ILE A 31 -12.96 -13.14 0.55
C ILE A 31 -12.37 -14.21 -0.36
N PHE A 32 -11.06 -14.14 -0.66
CA PHE A 32 -10.39 -15.11 -1.51
C PHE A 32 -10.32 -16.48 -0.83
N LEU A 33 -9.89 -16.53 0.43
CA LEU A 33 -9.80 -17.78 1.21
C LEU A 33 -11.17 -18.43 1.48
N ARG A 34 -12.27 -17.66 1.42
CA ARG A 34 -13.64 -18.21 1.48
C ARG A 34 -13.98 -19.08 0.26
N VAL A 35 -13.44 -18.75 -0.90
CA VAL A 35 -13.86 -19.32 -2.20
C VAL A 35 -12.80 -20.25 -2.79
N TYR A 36 -11.51 -19.93 -2.57
CA TYR A 36 -10.38 -20.64 -3.14
C TYR A 36 -9.48 -21.23 -2.06
N ASP A 37 -8.96 -22.42 -2.34
CA ASP A 37 -7.95 -23.06 -1.50
C ASP A 37 -6.64 -22.25 -1.53
N SER A 38 -5.91 -22.27 -0.41
CA SER A 38 -4.63 -21.57 -0.23
C SER A 38 -3.59 -21.90 -1.31
N ARG A 39 -3.69 -23.06 -1.99
CA ARG A 39 -2.78 -23.42 -3.09
C ARG A 39 -2.81 -22.42 -4.26
N TYR A 40 -3.92 -21.73 -4.49
CA TYR A 40 -4.06 -20.79 -5.60
C TYR A 40 -3.45 -19.40 -5.34
N ILE A 41 -3.02 -19.12 -4.10
CA ILE A 41 -2.44 -17.82 -3.72
C ILE A 41 -1.16 -17.53 -4.53
N SER A 42 -0.28 -18.51 -4.72
CA SER A 42 0.98 -18.32 -5.46
C SER A 42 0.74 -17.92 -6.92
N HIS A 43 -0.29 -18.49 -7.56
CA HIS A 43 -0.70 -18.10 -8.91
C HIS A 43 -1.24 -16.67 -8.96
N MET A 44 -2.03 -16.27 -7.96
CA MET A 44 -2.55 -14.92 -7.86
C MET A 44 -1.44 -13.88 -7.66
N VAL A 45 -0.43 -14.16 -6.83
CA VAL A 45 0.72 -13.26 -6.64
C VAL A 45 1.48 -13.01 -7.95
N LEU A 46 1.67 -14.06 -8.76
CA LEU A 46 2.27 -13.93 -10.09
C LEU A 46 1.42 -13.04 -11.00
N VAL A 47 0.12 -13.32 -11.10
CA VAL A 47 -0.80 -12.55 -11.95
C VAL A 47 -0.85 -11.08 -11.51
N MET A 48 -0.89 -10.81 -10.20
CA MET A 48 -0.88 -9.47 -9.66
C MET A 48 0.41 -8.73 -10.00
N SER A 49 1.57 -9.37 -9.92
CA SER A 49 2.85 -8.75 -10.25
C SER A 49 2.92 -8.27 -11.70
N PHE A 50 2.38 -9.05 -12.64
CA PHE A 50 2.26 -8.62 -14.03
C PHE A 50 1.21 -7.52 -14.21
N ALA A 51 0.07 -7.65 -13.54
CA ALA A 51 -1.02 -6.67 -13.64
C ALA A 51 -0.62 -5.29 -13.09
N THR A 52 0.08 -5.25 -11.94
CA THR A 52 0.59 -4.00 -11.36
C THR A 52 1.68 -3.39 -12.23
N ALA A 53 2.61 -4.18 -12.76
CA ALA A 53 3.63 -3.69 -13.69
C ALA A 53 3.02 -3.05 -14.95
N TYR A 54 1.99 -3.69 -15.52
CA TYR A 54 1.28 -3.15 -16.67
C TYR A 54 0.49 -1.88 -16.31
N ALA A 55 -0.20 -1.86 -15.16
CA ALA A 55 -0.97 -0.72 -14.69
C ALA A 55 -0.07 0.51 -14.42
N SER A 56 1.07 0.34 -13.76
CA SER A 56 2.06 1.41 -13.56
C SER A 56 2.58 1.95 -14.88
N THR A 57 2.88 1.07 -15.85
CA THR A 57 3.33 1.48 -17.19
C THR A 57 2.25 2.29 -17.93
N ALA A 58 0.99 1.85 -17.86
CA ALA A 58 -0.14 2.53 -18.49
C ALA A 58 -0.35 3.94 -17.93
N ILE A 59 -0.20 4.12 -16.62
CA ILE A 59 -0.32 5.44 -15.97
C ILE A 59 0.85 6.35 -16.34
N SER A 60 2.08 5.84 -16.37
CA SER A 60 3.23 6.60 -16.85
C SER A 60 3.05 7.05 -18.30
N GLN A 61 2.47 6.21 -19.16
CA GLN A 61 2.14 6.59 -20.54
C GLN A 61 1.03 7.66 -20.60
N LEU A 62 0.01 7.58 -19.74
CA LEU A 62 -1.05 8.60 -19.67
C LEU A 62 -0.49 9.97 -19.26
N GLN A 63 0.43 9.99 -18.29
CA GLN A 63 1.13 11.21 -17.88
C GLN A 63 1.98 11.78 -19.03
N GLN A 64 2.67 10.93 -19.79
CA GLN A 64 3.44 11.35 -20.98
C GLN A 64 2.56 11.91 -22.10
N ARG A 65 1.31 11.45 -22.22
CA ARG A 65 0.32 11.94 -23.20
C ARG A 65 -0.27 13.32 -22.85
N GLY A 66 0.18 13.95 -21.77
CA GLY A 66 -0.22 15.31 -21.39
C GLY A 66 -1.44 15.37 -20.48
N VAL A 67 -1.90 14.24 -19.93
CA VAL A 67 -2.89 14.27 -18.85
C VAL A 67 -2.22 14.86 -17.61
N LEU A 68 -2.78 15.96 -17.09
CA LEU A 68 -2.26 16.61 -15.89
C LEU A 68 -2.21 15.59 -14.73
N ALA A 69 -1.05 15.49 -14.08
CA ALA A 69 -0.86 14.63 -12.90
C ALA A 69 -1.90 14.92 -11.82
N SER A 70 -2.31 16.18 -11.67
CA SER A 70 -3.39 16.63 -10.80
C SER A 70 -4.73 15.97 -11.11
N THR A 71 -5.07 15.81 -12.39
CA THR A 71 -6.33 15.16 -12.81
C THR A 71 -6.29 13.66 -12.51
N ILE A 72 -5.14 13.02 -12.69
CA ILE A 72 -4.97 11.59 -12.38
C ILE A 72 -5.06 11.37 -10.86
N ALA A 73 -4.37 12.20 -10.06
CA ALA A 73 -4.37 12.12 -8.61
C ALA A 73 -5.76 12.31 -7.98
N CYS A 74 -6.62 13.11 -8.61
CA CYS A 74 -7.99 13.34 -8.17
C CYS A 74 -8.98 12.29 -8.72
N ALA A 75 -8.89 11.97 -10.02
CA ALA A 75 -9.85 11.08 -10.67
C ALA A 75 -9.64 9.63 -10.21
N PHE A 76 -8.40 9.20 -9.97
CA PHE A 76 -8.10 7.81 -9.65
C PHE A 76 -8.74 7.32 -8.34
N PRO A 77 -8.63 8.01 -7.19
CA PRO A 77 -9.29 7.59 -5.95
C PRO A 77 -10.83 7.58 -6.09
N ALA A 78 -11.40 8.55 -6.82
CA ALA A 78 -12.84 8.61 -7.06
C ALA A 78 -13.33 7.44 -7.93
N VAL A 79 -12.64 7.15 -9.03
CA VAL A 79 -12.93 6.00 -9.89
C VAL A 79 -12.74 4.70 -9.12
N SER A 80 -11.67 4.57 -8.34
CA SER A 80 -11.43 3.39 -7.51
C SER A 80 -12.54 3.16 -6.49
N SER A 81 -13.05 4.22 -5.86
CA SER A 81 -14.18 4.14 -4.94
C SER A 81 -15.43 3.58 -5.64
N VAL A 82 -15.75 4.09 -6.83
CA VAL A 82 -16.88 3.58 -7.63
C VAL A 82 -16.68 2.11 -8.00
N VAL A 83 -15.48 1.72 -8.43
CA VAL A 83 -15.17 0.32 -8.77
C VAL A 83 -15.34 -0.59 -7.55
N MET A 84 -14.93 -0.16 -6.35
CA MET A 84 -15.14 -0.92 -5.10
C MET A 84 -16.63 -1.08 -4.76
N LEU A 85 -17.45 -0.04 -4.98
CA LEU A 85 -18.90 -0.12 -4.81
C LEU A 85 -19.56 -1.05 -5.84
N VAL A 86 -19.09 -1.05 -7.09
CA VAL A 86 -19.56 -1.98 -8.12
C VAL A 86 -19.24 -3.42 -7.72
N PHE A 87 -18.02 -3.69 -7.26
CA PHE A 87 -17.67 -5.03 -6.78
C PHE A 87 -18.54 -5.48 -5.61
N TRP A 88 -18.78 -4.60 -4.64
CA TRP A 88 -19.71 -4.85 -3.55
C TRP A 88 -21.13 -5.20 -4.05
N GLY A 89 -21.67 -4.42 -4.98
CA GLY A 89 -22.99 -4.68 -5.56
C GLY A 89 -23.05 -6.01 -6.32
N VAL A 90 -22.01 -6.36 -7.08
CA VAL A 90 -21.93 -7.64 -7.80
C VAL A 90 -21.87 -8.82 -6.84
N LEU A 91 -21.12 -8.71 -5.74
CA LEU A 91 -21.02 -9.74 -4.69
C LEU A 91 -22.39 -10.05 -4.05
N ILE A 92 -23.20 -9.02 -3.78
CA ILE A 92 -24.53 -9.18 -3.18
C ILE A 92 -25.57 -9.67 -4.19
N HIS A 93 -25.61 -9.07 -5.38
CA HIS A 93 -26.70 -9.30 -6.33
C HIS A 93 -26.48 -10.52 -7.24
N VAL A 94 -25.24 -10.98 -7.43
CA VAL A 94 -24.91 -12.08 -8.35
C VAL A 94 -23.94 -13.07 -7.70
N PRO A 95 -24.42 -13.92 -6.76
CA PRO A 95 -23.58 -14.89 -6.05
C PRO A 95 -22.94 -15.93 -6.99
N ALA A 96 -23.54 -16.18 -8.17
CA ALA A 96 -22.99 -17.08 -9.18
C ALA A 96 -21.63 -16.61 -9.74
N LEU A 97 -21.32 -15.31 -9.68
CA LEU A 97 -20.06 -14.73 -10.19
C LEU A 97 -18.99 -14.57 -9.11
N VAL A 98 -19.23 -15.00 -7.87
CA VAL A 98 -18.31 -14.83 -6.73
C VAL A 98 -16.87 -15.29 -7.03
N HIS A 99 -16.71 -16.39 -7.78
CA HIS A 99 -15.40 -16.92 -8.16
C HIS A 99 -14.59 -15.93 -9.02
N VAL A 100 -15.22 -15.32 -10.02
CA VAL A 100 -14.58 -14.37 -10.93
C VAL A 100 -14.42 -13.02 -10.24
N THR A 101 -15.45 -12.57 -9.54
CA THR A 101 -15.46 -11.31 -8.80
C THR A 101 -14.39 -11.28 -7.72
N SER A 102 -14.16 -12.40 -7.02
CA SER A 102 -13.09 -12.51 -6.02
C SER A 102 -11.71 -12.30 -6.64
N ILE A 103 -11.39 -12.94 -7.77
CA ILE A 103 -10.11 -12.77 -8.49
C ILE A 103 -9.94 -11.32 -8.98
N LEU A 104 -10.99 -10.74 -9.57
CA LEU A 104 -10.95 -9.36 -10.07
C LEU A 104 -10.77 -8.35 -8.94
N LEU A 105 -11.50 -8.51 -7.84
CA LEU A 105 -11.32 -7.74 -6.62
C LEU A 105 -9.90 -7.92 -6.08
N TYR A 106 -9.38 -9.14 -6.15
CA TYR A 106 -8.05 -9.46 -5.67
C TYR A 106 -6.97 -8.62 -6.33
N MET A 107 -7.01 -8.60 -7.67
CA MET A 107 -6.12 -7.79 -8.49
C MET A 107 -6.37 -6.30 -8.33
N TRP A 108 -7.63 -5.87 -8.31
CA TRP A 108 -7.97 -4.44 -8.24
C TRP A 108 -7.52 -3.79 -6.94
N VAL A 109 -7.69 -4.46 -5.80
CA VAL A 109 -7.21 -3.97 -4.49
C VAL A 109 -5.69 -3.78 -4.49
N GLU A 110 -4.92 -4.72 -5.04
CA GLU A 110 -3.46 -4.54 -5.15
C GLU A 110 -3.08 -3.37 -6.07
N ILE A 111 -3.67 -3.35 -7.28
CA ILE A 111 -3.38 -2.30 -8.26
C ILE A 111 -3.74 -0.93 -7.68
N SER A 112 -4.91 -0.78 -7.07
CA SER A 112 -5.34 0.47 -6.47
C SER A 112 -4.46 0.91 -5.30
N GLY A 113 -4.05 -0.01 -4.42
CA GLY A 113 -3.14 0.27 -3.32
C GLY A 113 -1.78 0.78 -3.80
N GLN A 114 -1.14 0.08 -4.75
CA GLN A 114 0.16 0.48 -5.27
C GLN A 114 0.12 1.81 -6.02
N LEU A 115 -0.93 2.04 -6.82
CA LEU A 115 -1.09 3.29 -7.56
C LEU A 115 -1.40 4.48 -6.65
N LEU A 116 -2.21 4.30 -5.61
CA LEU A 116 -2.43 5.35 -4.60
C LEU A 116 -1.12 5.74 -3.92
N ALA A 117 -0.31 4.76 -3.53
CA ALA A 117 1.01 4.99 -2.93
C ALA A 117 1.94 5.73 -3.91
N GLN A 118 1.99 5.30 -5.17
CA GLN A 118 2.82 5.94 -6.19
C GLN A 118 2.41 7.42 -6.42
N GLN A 119 1.12 7.70 -6.63
CA GLN A 119 0.63 9.07 -6.83
C GLN A 119 0.87 9.97 -5.62
N PHE A 120 0.78 9.40 -4.41
CA PHE A 120 1.10 10.12 -3.18
C PHE A 120 2.57 10.55 -3.14
N TRP A 121 3.49 9.63 -3.43
CA TRP A 121 4.92 9.94 -3.42
C TRP A 121 5.33 10.88 -4.55
N ASP A 122 4.74 10.74 -5.73
CA ASP A 122 4.93 11.67 -6.85
C ASP A 122 4.49 13.09 -6.45
N THR A 123 3.34 13.22 -5.80
CA THR A 123 2.83 14.50 -5.28
C THR A 123 3.74 15.11 -4.22
N CYS A 124 4.24 14.30 -3.27
CA CYS A 124 5.19 14.76 -2.27
C CYS A 124 6.50 15.25 -2.91
N SER A 125 7.02 14.50 -3.87
CA SER A 125 8.27 14.86 -4.57
C SER A 125 8.16 16.19 -5.32
N GLY A 126 6.98 16.53 -5.82
CA GLY A 126 6.71 17.81 -6.48
C GLY A 126 6.47 18.96 -5.50
N ALA A 127 6.01 18.69 -4.28
CA ALA A 127 5.63 19.70 -3.30
C ALA A 127 6.76 20.10 -2.34
N PHE A 128 7.71 19.20 -2.03
CA PHE A 128 8.75 19.44 -1.04
C PHE A 128 10.12 19.70 -1.68
N ASN A 129 10.86 20.70 -1.18
CA ASN A 129 12.28 20.85 -1.50
C ASN A 129 13.13 19.77 -0.81
N VAL A 130 14.33 19.49 -1.31
CA VAL A 130 15.22 18.41 -0.80
C VAL A 130 15.52 18.55 0.69
N THR A 131 15.66 19.78 1.20
CA THR A 131 15.96 20.05 2.61
C THR A 131 14.73 19.85 3.51
N GLU A 132 13.56 20.33 3.08
CA GLU A 132 12.28 20.12 3.79
C GLU A 132 11.86 18.65 3.77
N SER A 133 12.13 17.95 2.67
CA SER A 133 11.85 16.53 2.52
C SER A 133 12.51 15.70 3.64
N LYS A 134 13.77 15.98 3.96
CA LYS A 134 14.47 15.23 5.02
C LYS A 134 13.83 15.39 6.40
N GLN A 135 13.20 16.53 6.66
CA GLN A 135 12.55 16.82 7.94
C GLN A 135 11.14 16.25 8.01
N TYR A 136 10.35 16.37 6.94
CA TYR A 136 8.94 15.99 6.96
C TYR A 136 8.67 14.55 6.54
N PHE A 137 9.54 13.89 5.77
CA PHE A 137 9.30 12.51 5.33
C PHE A 137 9.21 11.52 6.50
N GLY A 138 9.95 11.75 7.59
CA GLY A 138 9.83 10.95 8.82
C GLY A 138 8.44 11.05 9.44
N ALA A 139 7.93 12.28 9.63
CA ALA A 139 6.60 12.53 10.19
C ALA A 139 5.47 12.05 9.25
N ILE A 140 5.64 12.21 7.93
CA ILE A 140 4.71 11.70 6.92
C ILE A 140 4.64 10.17 7.00
N THR A 141 5.79 9.49 6.97
CA THR A 141 5.85 8.02 7.04
C THR A 141 5.26 7.50 8.35
N PHE A 142 5.50 8.21 9.46
CA PHE A 142 4.86 7.92 10.74
C PHE A 142 3.33 7.99 10.66
N GLY A 143 2.77 8.92 9.89
CA GLY A 143 1.34 8.98 9.58
C GLY A 143 0.80 7.73 8.89
N SER A 144 1.57 7.10 7.99
CA SER A 144 1.20 5.80 7.40
C SER A 144 1.07 4.71 8.47
N THR A 145 2.02 4.67 9.41
CA THR A 145 2.02 3.72 10.52
C THR A 145 0.83 3.92 11.46
N ILE A 146 0.45 5.16 11.75
CA ILE A 146 -0.78 5.45 12.51
C ILE A 146 -2.01 4.96 11.75
N GLY A 147 -2.09 5.22 10.44
CA GLY A 147 -3.22 4.77 9.61
C GLY A 147 -3.39 3.25 9.61
N THR A 148 -2.30 2.52 9.41
CA THR A 148 -2.31 1.04 9.45
C THR A 148 -2.67 0.50 10.84
N LEU A 149 -2.18 1.11 11.92
CA LEU A 149 -2.53 0.74 13.29
C LEU A 149 -4.02 1.00 13.57
N PHE A 150 -4.54 2.14 13.13
CA PHE A 150 -5.95 2.51 13.26
C PHE A 150 -6.87 1.59 12.45
N ALA A 151 -6.46 1.19 11.25
CA ALA A 151 -7.20 0.19 10.47
C ALA A 151 -7.25 -1.17 11.19
N SER A 152 -6.10 -1.59 11.73
CA SER A 152 -5.90 -2.91 12.33
C SER A 152 -6.58 -3.08 13.70
N PHE A 153 -6.32 -2.16 14.62
CA PHE A 153 -6.83 -2.22 16.01
C PHE A 153 -8.04 -1.32 16.28
N GLY A 154 -8.40 -0.43 15.34
CA GLY A 154 -9.58 0.43 15.46
C GLY A 154 -10.71 -0.06 14.56
N LEU A 155 -10.55 0.05 13.24
CA LEU A 155 -11.63 -0.20 12.28
C LEU A 155 -12.08 -1.67 12.25
N ILE A 156 -11.15 -2.64 12.18
CA ILE A 156 -11.50 -4.08 12.16
C ILE A 156 -12.31 -4.51 13.40
N PRO A 157 -11.91 -4.20 14.65
CA PRO A 157 -12.71 -4.57 15.82
C PRO A 157 -14.03 -3.80 15.91
N ILE A 158 -14.07 -2.52 15.52
CA ILE A 158 -15.33 -1.76 15.42
C ILE A 158 -16.30 -2.47 14.47
N MET A 159 -15.84 -2.87 13.29
CA MET A 159 -16.66 -3.61 12.31
C MET A 159 -17.16 -4.93 12.87
N ARG A 160 -16.36 -5.62 13.69
CA ARG A 160 -16.77 -6.86 14.35
C ARG A 160 -17.86 -6.61 15.40
N THR A 161 -17.77 -5.53 16.17
CA THR A 161 -18.79 -5.16 17.17
C THR A 161 -20.13 -4.83 16.52
N TYR A 162 -20.11 -4.19 15.35
CA TYR A 162 -21.31 -3.85 14.58
C TYR A 162 -21.77 -4.98 13.63
N ASP A 163 -21.18 -6.17 13.73
CA ASP A 163 -21.45 -7.34 12.88
C ASP A 163 -21.46 -7.03 11.37
N VAL A 164 -20.54 -6.15 10.94
CA VAL A 164 -20.42 -5.73 9.55
C VAL A 164 -19.84 -6.89 8.75
N SER A 165 -20.61 -7.34 7.75
CA SER A 165 -20.18 -8.37 6.82
C SER A 165 -18.87 -8.00 6.12
N THR A 166 -18.10 -9.01 5.70
CA THR A 166 -16.84 -8.81 4.97
C THR A 166 -17.06 -8.01 3.69
N GLU A 167 -18.21 -8.19 3.02
CA GLU A 167 -18.64 -7.38 1.88
C GLU A 167 -18.91 -5.92 2.29
N GLY A 168 -19.57 -5.67 3.42
CA GLY A 168 -19.77 -4.32 3.96
C GLY A 168 -18.47 -3.58 4.28
N THR A 169 -17.37 -4.31 4.50
CA THR A 169 -16.04 -3.71 4.68
C THR A 169 -15.54 -3.04 3.39
N LEU A 170 -15.92 -3.55 2.21
CA LEU A 170 -15.60 -2.93 0.91
C LEU A 170 -16.24 -1.54 0.76
N VAL A 171 -17.45 -1.36 1.30
CA VAL A 171 -18.12 -0.06 1.31
C VAL A 171 -17.34 0.93 2.17
N VAL A 172 -16.83 0.50 3.31
CA VAL A 172 -15.99 1.36 4.17
C VAL A 172 -14.68 1.73 3.47
N VAL A 173 -14.03 0.77 2.80
CA VAL A 173 -12.85 1.05 1.95
C VAL A 173 -13.19 2.06 0.85
N ALA A 174 -14.33 1.89 0.18
CA ALA A 174 -14.79 2.81 -0.88
C ALA A 174 -15.06 4.22 -0.34
N LEU A 175 -15.68 4.35 0.83
CA LEU A 175 -15.93 5.64 1.48
C LEU A 175 -14.61 6.33 1.84
N LEU A 176 -13.65 5.60 2.43
CA LEU A 176 -12.34 6.14 2.72
C LEU A 176 -11.62 6.59 1.43
N GLN A 177 -11.69 5.81 0.35
CA GLN A 177 -11.15 6.23 -0.96
C GLN A 177 -11.83 7.50 -1.51
N ALA A 178 -13.15 7.63 -1.33
CA ALA A 178 -13.89 8.82 -1.73
C ALA A 178 -13.44 10.06 -0.93
N THR A 179 -13.17 9.91 0.38
CA THR A 179 -12.63 11.02 1.18
C THR A 179 -11.26 11.48 0.69
N ILE A 180 -10.40 10.57 0.24
CA ILE A 180 -9.11 10.91 -0.38
C ILE A 180 -9.36 11.70 -1.67
N GLY A 181 -10.23 11.21 -2.55
CA GLY A 181 -10.57 11.91 -3.80
C GLY A 181 -11.11 13.32 -3.56
N LEU A 182 -11.99 13.48 -2.57
CA LEU A 182 -12.54 14.78 -2.17
C LEU A 182 -11.46 15.70 -1.58
N SER A 183 -10.57 15.18 -0.74
CA SER A 183 -9.46 15.97 -0.20
C SER A 183 -8.51 16.43 -1.31
N MET A 184 -8.26 15.58 -2.32
CA MET A 184 -7.40 15.94 -3.44
C MET A 184 -8.01 17.04 -4.32
N LEU A 185 -9.35 17.05 -4.52
CA LEU A 185 -10.06 18.13 -5.22
C LEU A 185 -9.84 19.51 -4.57
N VAL A 186 -9.77 19.56 -3.25
CA VAL A 186 -9.58 20.81 -2.49
C VAL A 186 -8.12 21.27 -2.51
N VAL A 187 -7.18 20.35 -2.70
CA VAL A 187 -5.73 20.58 -2.54
C VAL A 187 -5.04 20.88 -3.86
N THR A 188 -5.62 20.49 -5.00
CA THR A 188 -5.02 20.72 -6.31
C THR A 188 -5.20 22.16 -6.79
N PRO A 189 -4.16 22.99 -6.66
CA PRO A 189 -3.47 23.47 -7.85
C PRO A 189 -1.99 23.10 -7.73
N ILE A 190 -1.66 21.84 -7.99
CA ILE A 190 -0.26 21.40 -8.04
C ILE A 190 0.32 21.87 -9.38
N PRO A 191 1.40 22.67 -9.39
CA PRO A 191 2.07 23.05 -10.63
C PRO A 191 2.51 21.79 -11.40
N PRO A 192 2.61 21.84 -12.73
CA PRO A 192 3.14 20.71 -13.50
C PRO A 192 4.50 20.31 -12.92
N PRO A 193 4.81 18.99 -12.90
CA PRO A 193 6.13 18.53 -12.47
C PRO A 193 7.18 19.33 -13.24
N ARG A 194 8.15 19.91 -12.52
CA ARG A 194 9.35 20.51 -13.14
C ARG A 194 10.18 19.36 -13.72
N GLY A 195 9.71 18.83 -14.85
CA GLY A 195 10.32 17.70 -15.53
C GLY A 195 11.62 18.12 -16.19
N GLY A 196 12.74 17.65 -15.64
CA GLY A 196 13.92 17.40 -16.45
C GLY A 196 13.62 16.32 -17.48
N PRO A 197 14.35 16.29 -18.61
CA PRO A 197 14.12 15.31 -19.67
C PRO A 197 14.20 13.88 -19.11
N PRO A 198 13.45 12.91 -19.70
CA PRO A 198 13.50 11.52 -19.28
C PRO A 198 14.87 10.96 -19.62
N THR A 199 15.83 11.10 -18.71
CA THR A 199 17.02 10.27 -18.76
C THR A 199 16.53 8.84 -18.54
N SER A 200 17.00 7.92 -19.37
CA SER A 200 16.71 6.49 -19.22
C SER A 200 17.16 6.09 -17.82
N VAL A 201 16.19 6.02 -16.89
CA VAL A 201 16.36 5.64 -15.48
C VAL A 201 17.08 4.29 -15.41
N ILE A 202 16.77 3.41 -16.37
CA ILE A 202 17.43 2.12 -16.58
C ILE A 202 18.93 2.30 -16.86
N SER A 203 19.32 3.23 -17.74
CA SER A 203 20.74 3.48 -18.03
C SER A 203 21.48 4.10 -16.84
N GLU A 204 20.82 4.94 -16.03
CA GLU A 204 21.42 5.55 -14.84
C GLU A 204 21.62 4.52 -13.72
N ILE A 205 20.65 3.62 -13.52
CA ILE A 205 20.75 2.47 -12.61
C ILE A 205 21.88 1.53 -13.06
N GLN A 206 21.97 1.23 -14.36
CA GLN A 206 23.02 0.37 -14.90
C GLN A 206 24.42 0.99 -14.77
N ARG A 207 24.52 2.32 -14.75
CA ARG A 207 25.80 3.02 -14.64
C ARG A 207 26.34 3.06 -13.21
N ARG A 208 25.47 3.07 -12.19
CA ARG A 208 25.88 3.20 -10.78
C ARG A 208 25.86 1.86 -10.06
N SER A 209 27.05 1.34 -9.70
CA SER A 209 27.18 0.07 -8.98
C SER A 209 26.35 0.00 -7.69
N TYR A 210 26.27 1.10 -6.92
CA TYR A 210 25.43 1.19 -5.73
C TYR A 210 23.93 0.93 -6.00
N LEU A 211 23.36 1.48 -7.08
CA LEU A 211 21.95 1.29 -7.42
C LEU A 211 21.63 -0.16 -7.79
N LYS A 212 22.60 -0.88 -8.37
CA LYS A 212 22.45 -2.32 -8.67
C LYS A 212 22.31 -3.15 -7.39
N HIS A 213 23.12 -2.87 -6.38
CA HIS A 213 23.07 -3.59 -5.10
C HIS A 213 21.76 -3.33 -4.36
N VAL A 214 21.30 -2.07 -4.35
CA VAL A 214 19.98 -1.73 -3.76
C VAL A 214 18.86 -2.47 -4.47
N CYS A 215 18.85 -2.50 -5.81
CA CYS A 215 17.83 -3.21 -6.58
C CYS A 215 17.86 -4.73 -6.34
N PHE A 216 19.05 -5.34 -6.29
CA PHE A 216 19.21 -6.76 -5.98
C PHE A 216 18.70 -7.11 -4.56
N PHE A 217 19.05 -6.27 -3.59
CA PHE A 217 18.61 -6.45 -2.22
C PHE A 217 17.09 -6.30 -2.08
N GLU A 218 16.51 -5.26 -2.69
CA GLU A 218 15.06 -5.02 -2.69
C GLU A 218 14.30 -6.18 -3.34
N PHE A 219 14.84 -6.74 -4.42
CA PHE A 219 14.28 -7.93 -5.06
C PHE A 219 14.28 -9.14 -4.11
N GLY A 220 15.42 -9.44 -3.47
CA GLY A 220 15.52 -10.54 -2.50
C GLY A 220 14.58 -10.35 -1.30
N ALA A 221 14.50 -9.14 -0.75
CA ALA A 221 13.59 -8.81 0.35
C ALA A 221 12.12 -8.96 -0.06
N THR A 222 11.77 -8.58 -1.29
CA THR A 222 10.41 -8.75 -1.83
C THR A 222 10.05 -10.22 -1.99
N VAL A 223 10.96 -11.04 -2.51
CA VAL A 223 10.77 -12.49 -2.62
C VAL A 223 10.55 -13.10 -1.23
N ALA A 224 11.40 -12.78 -0.25
CA ALA A 224 11.26 -13.26 1.11
C ALA A 224 9.92 -12.84 1.75
N ARG A 225 9.51 -11.58 1.56
CA ARG A 225 8.21 -11.07 2.02
C ARG A 225 7.05 -11.90 1.45
N VAL A 226 7.05 -12.14 0.14
CA VAL A 226 6.01 -12.94 -0.54
C VAL A 226 5.94 -14.36 0.02
N PHE A 227 7.08 -14.99 0.31
CA PHE A 227 7.09 -16.32 0.92
C PHE A 227 6.49 -16.31 2.34
N VAL A 228 6.84 -15.32 3.16
CA VAL A 228 6.28 -15.17 4.53
C VAL A 228 4.77 -14.94 4.47
N ASP A 229 4.30 -14.07 3.58
CA ASP A 229 2.88 -13.79 3.39
C ASP A 229 2.13 -15.05 2.94
N TYR A 230 2.69 -15.82 2.00
CA TYR A 230 2.13 -17.09 1.56
C TYR A 230 2.01 -18.10 2.70
N SER A 231 3.07 -18.31 3.47
CA SER A 231 3.06 -19.24 4.60
C SER A 231 2.03 -18.83 5.67
N THR A 232 1.92 -17.53 5.93
CA THR A 232 0.93 -16.97 6.87
C THR A 232 -0.49 -17.25 6.39
N LEU A 233 -0.81 -16.94 5.13
CA LEU A 233 -2.14 -17.16 4.56
C LEU A 233 -2.49 -18.65 4.47
N ALA A 234 -1.51 -19.52 4.23
CA ALA A 234 -1.72 -20.97 4.19
C ALA A 234 -2.12 -21.56 5.54
N ILE A 235 -1.55 -21.04 6.64
CA ILE A 235 -1.93 -21.42 8.00
C ILE A 235 -3.31 -20.84 8.33
N LEU A 236 -3.54 -19.56 8.01
CA LEU A 236 -4.79 -18.88 8.34
C LEU A 236 -5.99 -19.45 7.55
N GLY A 237 -5.78 -19.92 6.32
CA GLY A 237 -6.84 -20.50 5.49
C GLY A 237 -7.54 -21.73 6.07
N GLN A 238 -6.97 -22.34 7.12
CA GLN A 238 -7.59 -23.48 7.82
C GLN A 238 -8.62 -23.05 8.90
N TYR A 239 -8.66 -21.76 9.25
CA TYR A 239 -9.50 -21.23 10.32
C TYR A 239 -10.78 -20.57 9.79
N PRO A 240 -11.83 -20.44 10.64
CA PRO A 240 -13.06 -19.74 10.25
C PRO A 240 -12.79 -18.26 9.94
N GLU A 241 -13.57 -17.73 9.00
CA GLU A 241 -13.39 -16.39 8.39
C GLU A 241 -13.23 -15.26 9.41
N ALA A 242 -14.04 -15.25 10.47
CA ALA A 242 -13.98 -14.22 11.51
C ALA A 242 -12.63 -14.22 12.25
N THR A 243 -12.01 -15.39 12.41
CA THR A 243 -10.69 -15.55 13.02
C THR A 243 -9.60 -15.11 12.05
N VAL A 244 -9.74 -15.42 10.76
CA VAL A 244 -8.79 -14.97 9.71
C VAL A 244 -8.72 -13.46 9.64
N LYS A 245 -9.86 -12.78 9.56
CA LYS A 245 -9.93 -11.31 9.52
C LYS A 245 -9.30 -10.68 10.76
N ALA A 246 -9.55 -11.25 11.94
CA ALA A 246 -8.98 -10.76 13.20
C ALA A 246 -7.47 -10.99 13.28
N ALA A 247 -6.99 -12.15 12.84
CA ALA A 247 -5.57 -12.50 12.83
C ALA A 247 -4.77 -11.68 11.80
N LEU A 248 -5.29 -11.49 10.59
CA LEU A 248 -4.66 -10.60 9.60
C LEU A 248 -4.64 -9.15 10.09
N GLY A 249 -5.71 -8.71 10.75
CA GLY A 249 -5.74 -7.41 11.42
C GLY A 249 -4.67 -7.28 12.50
N SER A 250 -4.57 -8.25 13.42
CA SER A 250 -3.59 -8.18 14.50
C SER A 250 -2.14 -8.27 14.01
N ILE A 251 -1.84 -9.10 13.00
CA ILE A 251 -0.51 -9.21 12.39
C ILE A 251 -0.10 -7.86 11.80
N ASN A 252 -0.95 -7.24 10.99
CA ASN A 252 -0.67 -5.91 10.42
C ASN A 252 -0.53 -4.85 11.52
N GLY A 253 -1.37 -4.91 12.56
CA GLY A 253 -1.30 -4.00 13.70
C GLY A 253 0.01 -4.10 14.48
N VAL A 254 0.47 -5.32 14.78
CA VAL A 254 1.74 -5.58 15.49
C VAL A 254 2.92 -5.18 14.62
N GLN A 255 2.88 -5.48 13.32
CA GLN A 255 3.91 -5.04 12.37
C GLN A 255 4.05 -3.52 12.38
N SER A 256 2.93 -2.79 12.31
CA SER A 256 2.93 -1.33 12.36
C SER A 256 3.41 -0.79 13.70
N PHE A 257 3.03 -1.44 14.81
CA PHE A 257 3.51 -1.06 16.13
C PHE A 257 5.04 -1.22 16.26
N LEU A 258 5.61 -2.30 15.73
CA LEU A 258 7.07 -2.54 15.69
C LEU A 258 7.79 -1.59 14.74
N MET A 259 7.16 -1.21 13.62
CA MET A 259 7.68 -0.24 12.66
C MET A 259 7.75 1.19 13.22
N MET A 260 6.89 1.53 14.18
CA MET A 260 6.79 2.88 14.75
C MET A 260 8.11 3.39 15.39
N PRO A 261 8.74 2.69 16.37
CA PRO A 261 10.01 3.12 16.93
C PRO A 261 11.13 3.13 15.89
N LEU A 262 11.11 2.18 14.94
CA LEU A 262 12.09 2.12 13.86
C LEU A 262 12.04 3.38 12.99
N GLN A 263 10.85 3.87 12.64
CA GLN A 263 10.68 5.08 11.82
C GLN A 263 11.08 6.36 12.56
N VAL A 264 10.82 6.43 13.87
CA VAL A 264 11.23 7.57 14.71
C VAL A 264 12.76 7.61 14.88
N VAL A 265 13.39 6.44 15.08
CA VAL A 265 14.84 6.32 15.27
C VAL A 265 15.60 6.42 13.95
N ALA A 266 15.01 5.97 12.83
CA ALA A 266 15.64 5.99 11.52
C ALA A 266 16.09 7.39 11.09
N GLY A 267 15.27 8.42 11.33
CA GLY A 267 15.60 9.80 10.99
C GLY A 267 16.94 10.26 11.59
N PRO A 268 17.09 10.29 12.92
CA PRO A 268 18.36 10.60 13.61
C PRO A 268 19.50 9.64 13.27
N LEU A 269 19.21 8.34 13.13
CA LEU A 269 20.21 7.31 12.85
C LEU A 269 20.85 7.51 11.46
N PHE A 270 20.06 7.89 10.45
CA PHE A 270 20.57 8.17 9.11
C PHE A 270 21.43 9.42 9.04
N THR A 271 21.15 10.43 9.88
CA THR A 271 22.00 11.62 10.00
C THR A 271 23.34 11.32 10.68
N TYR A 272 23.37 10.34 11.59
CA TYR A 272 24.56 10.00 12.37
C TYR A 272 25.44 8.93 11.70
N PHE A 273 24.86 7.84 11.19
CA PHE A 273 25.60 6.71 10.60
C PHE A 273 25.70 6.78 9.07
N GLY A 274 24.97 7.70 8.43
CA GLY A 274 24.88 7.77 6.97
C GLY A 274 23.98 6.68 6.37
N VAL A 275 23.35 7.00 5.25
CA VAL A 275 22.36 6.15 4.54
C VAL A 275 22.90 4.75 4.20
N MET A 276 24.21 4.62 4.03
CA MET A 276 24.86 3.39 3.60
C MET A 276 24.81 2.27 4.66
N TYR A 277 24.93 2.60 5.95
CA TYR A 277 24.87 1.60 7.03
C TYR A 277 23.45 1.09 7.25
N GLY A 278 22.43 1.95 7.19
CA GLY A 278 21.04 1.52 7.39
C GLY A 278 20.47 0.66 6.24
N ILE A 279 21.01 0.78 5.02
CA ILE A 279 20.66 -0.15 3.93
C ILE A 279 21.33 -1.53 4.15
N SER A 280 22.52 -1.57 4.77
CA SER A 280 23.21 -2.83 5.06
C SER A 280 22.57 -3.64 6.20
N THR A 281 21.76 -3.01 7.07
CA THR A 281 21.12 -3.69 8.20
C THR A 281 19.80 -4.37 7.84
N LEU A 282 19.15 -4.03 6.72
CA LEU A 282 17.92 -4.66 6.25
C LEU A 282 18.04 -6.19 6.02
N PRO A 283 19.08 -6.72 5.34
CA PRO A 283 19.27 -8.17 5.21
C PRO A 283 19.47 -8.85 6.56
N LEU A 284 20.19 -8.17 7.45
CA LEU A 284 20.53 -8.65 8.77
C LEU A 284 19.30 -8.73 9.67
N ALA A 285 18.38 -7.77 9.54
CA ALA A 285 17.08 -7.78 10.21
C ALA A 285 16.18 -8.92 9.69
N VAL A 286 16.13 -9.15 8.36
CA VAL A 286 15.36 -10.27 7.78
C VAL A 286 15.89 -11.62 8.26
N LEU A 287 17.22 -11.79 8.31
CA LEU A 287 17.82 -13.01 8.85
C LEU A 287 17.54 -13.18 10.34
N LEU A 288 17.66 -12.12 11.14
CA LEU A 288 17.34 -12.16 12.58
C LEU A 288 15.89 -12.55 12.83
N PHE A 289 14.94 -11.88 12.18
CA PHE A 289 13.51 -12.18 12.32
C PHE A 289 13.16 -13.58 11.79
N GLY A 290 13.79 -14.01 10.69
CA GLY A 290 13.64 -15.36 10.15
C GLY A 290 14.13 -16.44 11.13
N VAL A 291 15.30 -16.24 11.74
CA VAL A 291 15.89 -17.17 12.72
C VAL A 291 15.07 -17.21 14.01
N THR A 292 14.60 -16.07 14.53
CA THR A 292 13.74 -16.04 15.72
C THR A 292 12.41 -16.75 15.49
N THR A 293 11.87 -16.67 14.27
CA THR A 293 10.63 -17.38 13.91
C THR A 293 10.86 -18.88 13.80
N TYR A 294 12.00 -19.31 13.22
CA TYR A 294 12.37 -20.72 13.14
C TYR A 294 12.63 -21.34 14.52
N MET A 295 13.23 -20.59 15.44
CA MET A 295 13.48 -21.04 16.82
C MET A 295 12.22 -21.06 17.70
N SER A 296 11.14 -20.40 17.27
CA SER A 296 9.84 -20.37 17.97
C SER A 296 8.87 -21.45 17.47
N SER A 297 9.22 -22.20 16.42
CA SER A 297 8.47 -23.35 15.91
C SER A 297 9.07 -24.67 16.38
#